data_AF-A0A0B7MM68-F1
#
_entry.id   AF-A0A0B7MM68-F1
#
_cell.length_a   1.000
_cell.length_b   1.000
_cell.length_c   1.000
_cell.angle_alpha   90.00
_cell.angle_beta   90.00
_cell.angle_gamma   90.00
#
_symmetry.space_group_name_H-M   'P 1'
#
loop_
_entity.id
_entity.type
_entity.pdbx_description
1 polymer ?
#
loop_
_entity_poly.entity_id
_entity_poly.type
_entity_poly.pdbx_seq_one_letter_code
_entity_poly.pdbx_strand_id
1 'polypeptide(L)'
;MAKIIYHCYGGSHSSVTAAGIHLGILPRKRVANTAELLGVPYYDEYQPVTHGRLRFIGRDVLGNEVFVLGKRTAGPDTTIFLHNIAELFDCGEEIYPVDTTFPVNPLMVIGGFLSRGLNLVSLGRPIVIYGTKIAYPFLAEIAADVFKTVKKNPAPSRCTLSLPERRFLFYICPAHDRLSLLLAGLHLNPDIGDLELLNWITSLEFSGELGTLQYLGKADNYELYLVGAGREPEIMARTLRETRTLMKIPQLSLCIVYLQQPTSLLLKGIGKLRNFLSSKSGVLCWLEKLLLRGFVEKRRQEAYVIKTSLLEGILD
;
A
#
# COMPACT_ATOMS: atom_id res chain seq x y z
N MET A 1 3.05 20.18 8.78
CA MET A 1 2.60 19.27 9.87
C MET A 1 2.69 17.85 9.33
N ALA A 2 3.30 16.92 10.05
CA ALA A 2 3.47 15.56 9.56
C ALA A 2 2.18 14.73 9.71
N LYS A 3 2.04 13.72 8.84
CA LYS A 3 1.08 12.62 8.90
C LYS A 3 1.85 11.36 9.28
N ILE A 4 1.75 10.96 10.54
CA ILE A 4 2.44 9.79 11.08
C ILE A 4 1.52 8.59 10.92
N ILE A 5 1.93 7.58 10.15
CA ILE A 5 1.09 6.43 9.79
C ILE A 5 1.69 5.16 10.39
N TYR A 6 1.19 4.72 11.54
CA TYR A 6 1.56 3.43 12.12
C TYR A 6 0.85 2.30 11.38
N HIS A 7 1.59 1.36 10.80
CA HIS A 7 1.00 0.25 10.05
C HIS A 7 1.37 -1.12 10.62
N CYS A 8 0.42 -2.04 10.52
CA CYS A 8 0.61 -3.46 10.87
C CYS A 8 -0.36 -4.34 10.07
N TYR A 9 -0.39 -5.65 10.33
CA TYR A 9 -1.24 -6.60 9.61
C TYR A 9 -2.73 -6.16 9.59
N GLY A 10 -3.35 -6.08 10.76
CA GLY A 10 -4.80 -5.83 10.90
C GLY A 10 -5.15 -4.41 11.30
N GLY A 11 -4.16 -3.53 11.48
CA GLY A 11 -4.37 -2.15 11.93
C GLY A 11 -5.06 -2.01 13.29
N SER A 12 -5.06 -3.05 14.15
CA SER A 12 -5.95 -3.15 15.33
C SER A 12 -5.23 -3.31 16.68
N HIS A 13 -3.94 -3.66 16.68
CA HIS A 13 -3.24 -4.03 17.91
C HIS A 13 -1.89 -3.31 18.03
N SER A 14 -0.84 -3.75 17.33
CA SER A 14 0.50 -3.14 17.47
C SER A 14 0.55 -1.69 16.98
N SER A 15 0.00 -1.39 15.80
CA SER A 15 -0.05 -0.03 15.26
C SER A 15 -0.90 0.92 16.11
N VAL A 16 -2.05 0.44 16.58
CA VAL A 16 -2.95 1.18 17.48
C VAL A 16 -2.29 1.47 18.82
N THR A 17 -1.60 0.48 19.38
CA THR A 17 -0.88 0.64 20.65
C THR A 17 0.26 1.64 20.49
N ALA A 18 1.07 1.54 19.43
CA ALA A 18 2.15 2.49 19.16
C ALA A 18 1.61 3.92 18.96
N ALA A 19 0.51 4.09 18.23
CA ALA A 19 -0.16 5.38 18.06
C ALA A 19 -0.70 5.92 19.40
N GLY A 20 -1.31 5.08 20.23
CA GLY A 20 -1.78 5.45 21.57
C GLY A 20 -0.64 5.90 22.49
N ILE A 21 0.52 5.24 22.43
CA ILE A 21 1.72 5.66 23.19
C ILE A 21 2.27 6.98 22.64
N HIS A 22 2.33 7.14 21.32
CA HIS A 22 2.79 8.36 20.67
C HIS A 22 1.98 9.58 21.11
N LEU A 23 0.65 9.42 21.14
CA LEU A 23 -0.30 10.48 21.51
C LEU A 23 -0.40 10.73 23.02
N GLY A 24 0.27 9.93 23.85
CA GLY A 24 0.16 10.02 25.31
C GLY A 24 -1.17 9.51 25.87
N ILE A 25 -2.00 8.85 25.07
CA ILE A 25 -3.20 8.11 25.52
C ILE A 25 -2.76 6.94 26.41
N LEU A 26 -1.64 6.31 26.04
CA LEU A 26 -1.03 5.22 26.78
C LEU A 26 0.29 5.67 27.45
N PRO A 27 0.62 5.11 28.63
CA PRO A 27 1.82 5.49 29.38
C PRO A 27 3.11 5.05 28.67
N ARG A 28 4.11 5.94 28.60
CA ARG A 28 5.38 5.63 27.93
C ARG A 28 6.42 4.92 28.81
N LYS A 29 6.35 5.08 30.14
CA LYS A 29 7.36 4.59 31.10
C LYS A 29 6.96 3.29 31.81
N ARG A 30 5.77 2.76 31.55
CA ARG A 30 5.28 1.49 32.11
C ARG A 30 4.36 0.82 31.10
N VAL A 31 4.16 -0.49 31.29
CA VAL A 31 3.16 -1.24 30.53
C VAL A 31 1.75 -0.75 30.88
N ALA A 32 0.91 -0.58 29.86
CA ALA A 32 -0.50 -0.23 30.04
C ALA A 32 -1.29 -1.40 30.67
N ASN A 33 -2.26 -1.05 31.51
CA ASN A 33 -3.21 -2.02 32.02
C ASN A 33 -4.27 -2.36 30.95
N THR A 34 -5.12 -3.35 31.25
CA THR A 34 -6.12 -3.84 30.29
C THR A 34 -7.16 -2.77 29.90
N ALA A 35 -7.63 -1.99 30.87
CA ALA A 35 -8.62 -0.93 30.62
C ALA A 35 -8.03 0.20 29.77
N GLU A 36 -6.75 0.55 30.02
CA GLU A 36 -6.03 1.55 29.22
C GLU A 36 -5.89 1.10 27.76
N LEU A 37 -5.49 -0.16 27.50
CA LEU A 37 -5.39 -0.70 26.14
C LEU A 37 -6.74 -0.69 25.42
N LEU A 38 -7.80 -1.13 26.10
CA LEU A 38 -9.16 -1.14 25.55
C LEU A 38 -9.75 0.26 25.37
N GLY A 39 -9.20 1.27 26.05
CA GLY A 39 -9.60 2.66 25.90
C GLY A 39 -8.96 3.36 24.69
N VAL A 40 -7.98 2.74 24.01
CA VAL A 40 -7.39 3.33 22.80
C VAL A 40 -8.34 3.14 21.62
N PRO A 41 -8.63 4.21 20.85
CA PRO A 41 -9.46 4.10 19.64
C PRO A 41 -8.97 2.98 18.72
N TYR A 42 -9.90 2.16 18.23
CA TYR A 42 -9.66 1.04 17.33
C TYR A 42 -8.96 -0.20 17.91
N TYR A 43 -8.63 -0.21 19.20
CA TYR A 43 -7.96 -1.36 19.80
C TYR A 43 -8.92 -2.54 19.96
N ASP A 44 -8.68 -3.62 19.20
CA ASP A 44 -9.47 -4.86 19.22
C ASP A 44 -11.01 -4.64 19.14
N GLU A 45 -11.45 -3.59 18.43
CA GLU A 45 -12.86 -3.23 18.30
C GLU A 45 -13.68 -4.25 17.51
N TYR A 46 -14.97 -4.32 17.80
CA TYR A 46 -15.91 -5.24 17.12
C TYR A 46 -16.02 -4.97 15.62
N GLN A 47 -15.93 -3.71 15.23
CA GLN A 47 -16.14 -3.29 13.85
C GLN A 47 -15.06 -3.88 12.92
N PRO A 48 -15.44 -4.49 11.80
CA PRO A 48 -14.48 -5.07 10.88
C PRO A 48 -13.55 -3.98 10.32
N VAL A 49 -12.24 -4.23 10.39
CA VAL A 49 -11.25 -3.32 9.83
C VAL A 49 -11.24 -3.44 8.31
N THR A 50 -11.55 -2.33 7.65
CA THR A 50 -11.29 -2.18 6.22
C THR A 50 -9.80 -1.97 6.00
N HIS A 51 -9.10 -3.03 5.58
CA HIS A 51 -7.68 -2.96 5.26
C HIS A 51 -7.44 -1.98 4.11
N GLY A 52 -6.30 -1.29 4.13
CA GLY A 52 -5.99 -0.23 3.17
C GLY A 52 -6.61 1.13 3.50
N ARG A 53 -7.41 1.25 4.57
CA ARG A 53 -7.90 2.55 5.07
C ARG A 53 -6.99 3.15 6.12
N LEU A 54 -6.76 4.46 6.00
CA LEU A 54 -6.09 5.27 7.01
C LEU A 54 -7.13 5.69 8.06
N ARG A 55 -6.91 5.32 9.32
CA ARG A 55 -7.82 5.69 10.42
C ARG A 55 -7.13 6.68 11.34
N PHE A 56 -7.70 7.88 11.44
CA PHE A 56 -7.19 8.94 12.29
C PHE A 56 -7.41 8.62 13.76
N ILE A 57 -6.36 8.74 14.60
CA ILE A 57 -6.47 8.54 16.05
C ILE A 57 -6.43 9.87 16.79
N GLY A 58 -5.56 10.80 16.41
CA GLY A 58 -5.43 12.07 17.11
C GLY A 58 -4.28 12.95 16.61
N ARG A 59 -4.04 14.05 17.32
CA ARG A 59 -2.91 14.95 17.08
C ARG A 59 -1.94 14.92 18.25
N ASP A 60 -0.65 14.85 17.96
CA ASP A 60 0.38 14.92 18.99
C ASP A 60 0.56 16.36 19.52
N VAL A 61 1.44 16.53 20.50
CA VAL A 61 1.75 17.84 21.11
C VAL A 61 2.44 18.83 20.16
N LEU A 62 2.93 18.37 19.01
CA LEU A 62 3.55 19.18 17.96
C LEU A 62 2.54 19.52 16.84
N GLY A 63 1.29 19.03 16.95
CA GLY A 63 0.25 19.21 15.94
C GLY A 63 0.31 18.22 14.78
N ASN A 64 1.20 17.22 14.82
CA ASN A 64 1.24 16.16 13.81
C ASN A 64 0.02 15.26 13.94
N GLU A 65 -0.52 14.82 12.81
CA GLU A 65 -1.67 13.93 12.78
C GLU A 65 -1.21 12.47 12.78
N VAL A 66 -1.81 11.65 13.65
CA VAL A 66 -1.44 10.25 13.85
C VAL A 66 -2.56 9.35 13.33
N PHE A 67 -2.19 8.43 12.44
CA PHE A 67 -3.07 7.47 11.79
C PHE A 67 -2.60 6.04 12.00
N VAL A 68 -3.52 5.10 11.80
CA VAL A 68 -3.22 3.67 11.71
C VAL A 68 -3.65 3.07 10.38
N LEU A 69 -2.89 2.09 9.89
CA LEU A 69 -3.14 1.37 8.64
C LEU A 69 -3.04 -0.16 8.84
N GLY A 70 -4.03 -0.88 8.34
CA GLY A 70 -3.99 -2.34 8.22
C GLY A 70 -3.58 -2.77 6.81
N LYS A 71 -2.43 -3.45 6.68
CA LYS A 71 -1.78 -3.80 5.39
C LYS A 71 -1.82 -5.29 5.03
N ARG A 72 -2.44 -6.16 5.84
CA ARG A 72 -2.39 -7.62 5.69
C ARG A 72 -0.95 -8.11 5.46
N THR A 73 -0.71 -8.88 4.40
CA THR A 73 0.57 -9.52 4.09
C THR A 73 1.47 -8.66 3.21
N ALA A 74 1.14 -7.38 2.97
CA ALA A 74 1.94 -6.49 2.13
C ALA A 74 3.38 -6.31 2.64
N GLY A 75 3.63 -6.52 3.93
CA GLY A 75 4.99 -6.53 4.49
C GLY A 75 5.56 -5.13 4.81
N PRO A 76 6.80 -5.06 5.32
CA PRO A 76 7.44 -3.80 5.76
C PRO A 76 7.57 -2.77 4.64
N ASP A 77 7.69 -3.22 3.39
CA ASP A 77 7.86 -2.36 2.20
C ASP A 77 6.67 -1.43 1.93
N THR A 78 5.57 -1.56 2.69
CA THR A 78 4.50 -0.54 2.74
C THR A 78 5.05 0.84 3.13
N THR A 79 6.10 0.89 3.96
CA THR A 79 6.80 2.14 4.30
C THR A 79 7.41 2.78 3.05
N ILE A 80 8.15 1.98 2.26
CA ILE A 80 8.81 2.42 1.02
C ILE A 80 7.77 2.86 0.00
N PHE A 81 6.70 2.06 -0.15
CA PHE A 81 5.58 2.37 -1.04
C PHE A 81 4.94 3.72 -0.73
N LEU A 82 4.61 4.00 0.53
CA LEU A 82 4.00 5.26 0.92
C LEU A 82 4.95 6.44 0.71
N HIS A 83 6.24 6.26 1.02
CA HIS A 83 7.26 7.28 0.87
C HIS A 83 7.50 7.65 -0.61
N ASN A 84 7.75 6.67 -1.47
CA ASN A 84 8.01 6.89 -2.90
C ASN A 84 6.85 7.63 -3.59
N ILE A 85 5.62 7.32 -3.19
CA ILE A 85 4.43 7.99 -3.72
C ILE A 85 4.34 9.42 -3.20
N ALA A 86 4.62 9.65 -1.91
CA ALA A 86 4.64 10.99 -1.36
C ALA A 86 5.71 11.87 -2.03
N GLU A 87 6.90 11.32 -2.30
CA GLU A 87 7.97 12.02 -3.01
C GLU A 87 7.58 12.45 -4.43
N LEU A 88 6.82 11.64 -5.17
CA LEU A 88 6.36 12.02 -6.52
C LEU A 88 5.49 13.30 -6.54
N PHE A 89 4.84 13.61 -5.42
CA PHE A 89 4.01 14.80 -5.24
C PHE A 89 4.69 15.87 -4.38
N ASP A 90 6.01 15.78 -4.18
CA ASP A 90 6.78 16.69 -3.32
C ASP A 90 6.24 16.78 -1.88
N CYS A 91 5.65 15.67 -1.43
CA CYS A 91 5.02 15.51 -0.12
C CYS A 91 5.81 14.56 0.79
N GLY A 92 7.00 14.12 0.39
CA GLY A 92 7.79 13.11 1.11
C GLY A 92 8.05 13.48 2.58
N GLU A 93 8.34 14.75 2.86
CA GLU A 93 8.58 15.25 4.22
C GLU A 93 7.32 15.33 5.09
N GLU A 94 6.13 15.23 4.49
CA GLU A 94 4.86 15.30 5.23
C GLU A 94 4.38 13.93 5.71
N ILE A 95 4.76 12.83 5.08
CA ILE A 95 4.30 11.49 5.48
C ILE A 95 5.41 10.73 6.19
N TYR A 96 5.08 10.20 7.36
CA TYR A 96 6.00 9.38 8.14
C TYR A 96 5.39 7.99 8.42
N PRO A 97 5.54 7.03 7.49
CA PRO A 97 5.02 5.68 7.67
C PRO A 97 5.93 4.86 8.61
N VAL A 98 5.33 4.15 9.56
CA VAL A 98 6.04 3.41 10.62
C VAL A 98 5.54 1.98 10.69
N ASP A 99 6.42 1.02 10.44
CA ASP A 99 6.08 -0.38 10.61
C ASP A 99 6.12 -0.79 12.08
N THR A 100 5.07 -1.47 12.52
CA THR A 100 4.94 -2.00 13.89
C THR A 100 4.75 -3.51 13.91
N THR A 101 5.14 -4.20 12.84
CA THR A 101 5.04 -5.66 12.76
C THR A 101 6.18 -6.39 13.48
N PHE A 102 7.36 -5.78 13.63
CA PHE A 102 8.51 -6.43 14.28
C PHE A 102 8.22 -6.92 15.72
N PRO A 103 7.58 -6.14 16.62
CA PRO A 103 7.29 -6.59 17.98
C PRO A 103 6.11 -7.58 18.11
N VAL A 104 5.45 -7.93 17.00
CA VAL A 104 4.27 -8.80 17.03
C VAL A 104 4.68 -10.22 17.40
N ASN A 105 4.12 -10.76 18.48
CA ASN A 105 4.37 -12.11 18.96
C ASN A 105 3.19 -13.07 18.65
N PRO A 106 3.39 -14.40 18.75
CA PRO A 106 2.35 -15.38 18.43
C PRO A 106 1.04 -15.21 19.21
N LEU A 107 1.08 -14.71 20.46
CA LEU A 107 -0.14 -14.47 21.24
C LEU A 107 -0.98 -13.35 20.63
N MET A 108 -0.34 -12.31 20.09
CA MET A 108 -1.05 -11.26 19.38
C MET A 108 -1.69 -11.78 18.09
N VAL A 109 -0.99 -12.67 17.36
CA VAL A 109 -1.51 -13.31 16.14
C VAL A 109 -2.71 -14.20 16.47
N ILE A 110 -2.56 -15.13 17.41
CA ILE A 110 -3.60 -16.08 17.81
C ILE A 110 -4.79 -15.34 18.42
N GLY A 111 -4.54 -14.46 19.38
CA GLY A 111 -5.59 -13.69 20.04
C GLY A 111 -6.32 -12.75 19.08
N GLY A 112 -5.60 -12.08 18.19
CA GLY A 112 -6.18 -11.23 17.15
C GLY A 112 -7.02 -12.02 16.15
N PHE A 113 -6.56 -13.20 15.73
CA PHE A 113 -7.33 -14.09 14.85
C PHE A 113 -8.59 -14.64 15.55
N LEU A 114 -8.49 -15.08 16.79
CA LEU A 114 -9.66 -15.52 17.57
C LEU A 114 -10.67 -14.37 17.76
N SER A 115 -10.20 -13.20 18.19
CA SER A 115 -11.05 -12.05 18.52
C SER A 115 -11.68 -11.41 17.29
N ARG A 116 -10.88 -11.10 16.26
CA ARG A 116 -11.31 -10.34 15.08
C ARG A 116 -11.58 -11.21 13.85
N GLY A 117 -10.89 -12.34 13.71
CA GLY A 117 -11.05 -13.24 12.57
C GLY A 117 -12.23 -14.21 12.75
N LEU A 118 -12.33 -14.86 13.90
CA LEU A 118 -13.39 -15.83 14.23
C LEU A 118 -14.53 -15.23 15.08
N ASN A 119 -14.43 -13.95 15.45
CA ASN A 119 -15.38 -13.25 16.31
C ASN A 119 -15.56 -13.88 17.71
N LEU A 120 -14.58 -14.67 18.17
CA LEU A 120 -14.53 -15.28 19.51
C LEU A 120 -13.91 -14.29 20.51
N VAL A 121 -14.55 -13.14 20.68
CA VAL A 121 -14.00 -11.99 21.42
C VAL A 121 -13.60 -12.34 22.85
N SER A 122 -14.44 -13.08 23.57
CA SER A 122 -14.19 -13.48 24.97
C SER A 122 -12.93 -14.35 25.14
N LEU A 123 -12.56 -15.11 24.11
CA LEU A 123 -11.37 -15.96 24.11
C LEU A 123 -10.15 -15.23 23.55
N GLY A 124 -10.31 -14.56 22.41
CA GLY A 124 -9.19 -13.93 21.71
C GLY A 124 -8.67 -12.68 22.40
N ARG A 125 -9.57 -11.85 22.94
CA ARG A 125 -9.21 -10.55 23.52
C ARG A 125 -8.25 -10.65 24.71
N PRO A 126 -8.46 -11.52 25.71
CA PRO A 126 -7.48 -11.71 26.79
C PRO A 126 -6.10 -12.12 26.28
N ILE A 127 -6.04 -13.00 25.26
CA ILE A 127 -4.80 -13.50 24.67
C ILE A 127 -4.04 -12.38 23.96
N VAL A 128 -4.72 -11.59 23.11
CA VAL A 128 -4.07 -10.49 22.38
C VAL A 128 -3.66 -9.34 23.30
N ILE A 129 -4.41 -9.07 24.37
CA ILE A 129 -4.02 -8.10 25.40
C ILE A 129 -2.73 -8.55 26.09
N TYR A 130 -2.65 -9.82 26.49
CA TYR A 130 -1.46 -10.36 27.12
C TYR A 130 -0.25 -10.29 26.16
N GLY A 131 -0.44 -10.68 24.89
CA GLY A 131 0.57 -10.52 23.84
C GLY A 131 0.99 -9.05 23.63
N THR A 132 0.04 -8.13 23.66
CA THR A 132 0.32 -6.68 23.51
C THR A 132 1.14 -6.15 24.68
N LYS A 133 0.86 -6.59 25.91
CA LYS A 133 1.64 -6.22 27.09
C LYS A 133 3.09 -6.70 27.01
N ILE A 134 3.33 -7.88 26.45
CA ILE A 134 4.69 -8.39 26.19
C ILE A 134 5.42 -7.53 25.15
N ALA A 135 4.74 -7.15 24.06
CA ALA A 135 5.30 -6.30 23.01
C ALA A 135 5.44 -4.82 23.40
N TYR A 136 4.83 -4.41 24.50
CA TYR A 136 4.64 -3.01 24.86
C TYR A 136 5.94 -2.20 24.97
N PRO A 137 7.03 -2.69 25.60
CA PRO A 137 8.27 -1.92 25.70
C PRO A 137 8.85 -1.55 24.34
N PHE A 138 8.87 -2.49 23.39
CA PHE A 138 9.33 -2.25 22.02
C PHE A 138 8.43 -1.27 21.26
N LEU A 139 7.11 -1.35 21.45
CA LEU A 139 6.18 -0.39 20.84
C LEU A 139 6.36 1.02 21.43
N ALA A 140 6.72 1.12 22.72
CA ALA A 140 7.05 2.38 23.35
C ALA A 140 8.36 2.98 22.84
N GLU A 141 9.36 2.14 22.55
CA GLU A 141 10.62 2.56 21.89
C GLU A 141 10.36 3.06 20.47
N ILE A 142 9.60 2.32 19.66
CA ILE A 142 9.21 2.77 18.31
C ILE A 142 8.51 4.13 18.38
N ALA A 143 7.48 4.27 19.22
CA ALA A 143 6.76 5.54 19.36
C ALA A 143 7.69 6.66 19.84
N ALA A 144 8.63 6.34 20.74
CA ALA A 144 9.60 7.27 21.27
C ALA A 144 10.55 7.82 20.20
N ASP A 145 11.06 6.95 19.34
CA ASP A 145 12.05 7.32 18.32
C ASP A 145 11.41 8.04 17.14
N VAL A 146 10.17 7.68 16.78
CA VAL A 146 9.36 8.43 15.82
C VAL A 146 9.17 9.87 16.32
N PHE A 147 8.72 10.04 17.58
CA PHE A 147 8.50 11.36 18.15
C PHE A 147 9.78 12.20 18.17
N LYS A 148 10.93 11.62 18.57
CA LYS A 148 12.23 12.32 18.53
C LYS A 148 12.61 12.74 17.10
N THR A 149 12.40 11.85 16.13
CA THR A 149 12.77 12.08 14.73
C THR A 149 11.94 13.21 14.12
N VAL A 150 10.62 13.16 14.27
CA VAL A 150 9.71 14.21 13.76
C VAL A 150 9.93 15.54 14.50
N LYS A 151 10.31 15.52 15.78
CA LYS A 151 10.70 16.74 16.49
C LYS A 151 12.00 17.36 15.96
N LYS A 152 12.97 16.52 15.56
CA LYS A 152 14.26 16.98 15.01
C LYS A 152 14.12 17.50 13.59
N ASN A 153 13.28 16.84 12.79
CA ASN A 153 13.02 17.14 11.39
C ASN A 153 11.51 17.47 11.23
N PRO A 154 11.06 18.66 11.66
CA PRO A 154 9.66 19.01 11.57
C PRO A 154 9.24 19.14 10.10
N ALA A 155 8.14 18.49 9.74
CA ALA A 155 7.56 18.63 8.42
C ALA A 155 7.19 20.11 8.14
N PRO A 156 7.35 20.59 6.90
CA PRO A 156 7.02 21.97 6.53
C PRO A 156 5.58 22.34 6.92
N SER A 157 5.37 23.61 7.26
CA SER A 157 4.08 24.12 7.80
C SER A 157 2.93 24.03 6.77
N ARG A 158 3.27 24.07 5.49
CA ARG A 158 2.40 23.73 4.35
C ARG A 158 3.28 23.20 3.22
N CYS A 159 2.97 22.03 2.68
CA CYS A 159 3.12 21.83 1.25
C CYS A 159 2.14 22.81 0.59
N THR A 160 2.66 23.92 0.08
CA THR A 160 2.09 24.45 -1.15
C THR A 160 2.30 23.32 -2.14
N LEU A 161 1.28 22.48 -2.34
CA LEU A 161 1.15 21.73 -3.57
C LEU A 161 1.26 22.82 -4.64
N SER A 162 2.46 23.05 -5.16
CA SER A 162 2.64 23.57 -6.49
C SER A 162 2.09 22.45 -7.34
N LEU A 163 0.75 22.33 -7.39
CA LEU A 163 0.05 21.29 -8.10
C LEU A 163 0.69 21.31 -9.48
N PRO A 164 1.52 20.31 -9.80
CA PRO A 164 2.18 20.40 -11.07
C PRO A 164 1.05 20.29 -12.09
N GLU A 165 1.18 20.97 -13.22
CA GLU A 165 0.38 20.67 -14.41
C GLU A 165 0.46 19.17 -14.80
N ARG A 166 1.39 18.43 -14.18
CA ARG A 166 1.60 16.99 -14.28
C ARG A 166 0.44 16.22 -13.65
N ARG A 167 -0.11 15.32 -14.45
CA ARG A 167 -1.10 14.34 -14.02
C ARG A 167 -0.46 12.97 -14.06
N PHE A 168 -0.72 12.16 -13.06
CA PHE A 168 -0.15 10.82 -12.92
C PHE A 168 -1.21 9.76 -13.12
N LEU A 169 -0.87 8.73 -13.90
CA LEU A 169 -1.70 7.55 -14.08
C LEU A 169 -0.94 6.32 -13.58
N PHE A 170 -1.39 5.78 -12.45
CA PHE A 170 -0.75 4.66 -11.78
C PHE A 170 -1.43 3.35 -12.13
N TYR A 171 -0.66 2.44 -12.71
CA TYR A 171 -1.05 1.06 -12.92
C TYR A 171 -0.59 0.21 -11.75
N ILE A 172 -1.55 -0.28 -10.96
CA ILE A 172 -1.29 -1.12 -9.79
C ILE A 172 -0.97 -2.53 -10.27
N CYS A 173 0.28 -2.93 -10.10
CA CYS A 173 0.84 -4.18 -10.59
C CYS A 173 1.09 -5.15 -9.44
N PRO A 174 0.31 -6.24 -9.33
CA PRO A 174 0.62 -7.32 -8.41
C PRO A 174 1.98 -7.96 -8.72
N ALA A 175 2.62 -8.56 -7.71
CA ALA A 175 3.88 -9.26 -7.89
C ALA A 175 3.77 -10.37 -8.95
N HIS A 176 4.70 -10.35 -9.90
CA HIS A 176 4.82 -11.25 -11.05
C HIS A 176 3.61 -11.30 -11.97
N ASP A 177 2.76 -10.26 -11.95
CA ASP A 177 1.59 -10.16 -12.81
C ASP A 177 1.90 -9.34 -14.07
N ARG A 178 1.80 -10.00 -15.22
CA ARG A 178 2.08 -9.40 -16.54
C ARG A 178 0.84 -8.82 -17.23
N LEU A 179 -0.38 -9.10 -16.75
CA LEU A 179 -1.59 -8.53 -17.37
C LEU A 179 -1.72 -7.04 -17.08
N SER A 180 -1.22 -6.58 -15.92
CA SER A 180 -1.19 -5.15 -15.59
C SER A 180 -0.20 -4.40 -16.51
N LEU A 181 0.92 -5.04 -16.87
CA LEU A 181 1.87 -4.50 -17.84
C LEU A 181 1.30 -4.43 -19.25
N LEU A 182 0.56 -5.48 -19.64
CA LEU A 182 -0.14 -5.56 -20.92
C LEU A 182 -1.13 -4.40 -21.08
N LEU A 183 -1.93 -4.15 -20.04
CA LEU A 183 -2.88 -3.04 -20.00
C LEU A 183 -2.17 -1.68 -20.09
N ALA A 184 -1.12 -1.47 -19.28
CA ALA A 184 -0.35 -0.22 -19.29
C ALA A 184 0.32 0.05 -20.66
N GLY A 185 0.86 -0.99 -21.29
CA GLY A 185 1.47 -0.90 -22.63
C GLY A 185 0.45 -0.55 -23.71
N LEU A 186 -0.74 -1.15 -23.67
CA LEU A 186 -1.83 -0.84 -24.60
C LEU A 186 -2.40 0.56 -24.39
N HIS A 187 -2.41 1.08 -23.16
CA HIS A 187 -2.72 2.49 -22.95
C HIS A 187 -1.66 3.38 -23.61
N LEU A 188 -0.38 3.12 -23.33
CA LEU A 188 0.72 3.93 -23.84
C LEU A 188 0.80 3.95 -25.37
N ASN A 189 0.55 2.82 -26.03
CA ASN A 189 0.53 2.69 -27.48
C ASN A 189 -0.68 1.84 -27.94
N PRO A 190 -1.87 2.46 -28.14
CA PRO A 190 -3.10 1.74 -28.45
C PRO A 190 -3.08 0.96 -29.77
N ASP A 191 -2.26 1.39 -30.72
CA ASP A 191 -2.18 0.83 -32.07
C ASP A 191 -1.02 -0.17 -32.22
N ILE A 192 -0.31 -0.48 -31.12
CA ILE A 192 0.81 -1.43 -31.13
C ILE A 192 0.36 -2.81 -31.63
N GLY A 193 1.18 -3.42 -32.48
CA GLY A 193 0.96 -4.79 -32.94
C GLY A 193 1.18 -5.81 -31.82
N ASP A 194 0.39 -6.89 -31.80
CA ASP A 194 0.41 -7.88 -30.73
C ASP A 194 1.82 -8.46 -30.46
N LEU A 195 2.57 -8.77 -31.51
CA LEU A 195 3.91 -9.34 -31.37
C LEU A 195 4.89 -8.33 -30.76
N GLU A 196 4.80 -7.06 -31.18
CA GLU A 196 5.64 -5.98 -30.67
C GLU A 196 5.34 -5.70 -29.20
N LEU A 197 4.06 -5.64 -28.82
CA LEU A 197 3.60 -5.50 -27.45
C LEU A 197 4.11 -6.63 -26.55
N LEU A 198 3.97 -7.88 -27.00
CA LEU A 198 4.42 -9.05 -26.26
C LEU A 198 5.95 -9.08 -26.12
N ASN A 199 6.69 -8.67 -27.16
CA ASN A 199 8.15 -8.52 -27.07
C ASN A 199 8.53 -7.47 -26.02
N TRP A 200 7.90 -6.29 -26.07
CA TRP A 200 8.11 -5.21 -25.11
C TRP A 200 7.86 -5.66 -23.66
N ILE A 201 6.71 -6.28 -23.37
CA ILE A 201 6.37 -6.78 -22.02
C ILE A 201 7.39 -7.80 -21.52
N THR A 202 7.83 -8.71 -22.38
CA THR A 202 8.83 -9.71 -21.99
C THR A 202 10.21 -9.11 -21.74
N SER A 203 10.56 -8.04 -22.44
CA SER A 203 11.81 -7.29 -22.23
C SER A 203 11.80 -6.42 -20.98
N LEU A 204 10.62 -6.06 -20.47
CA LEU A 204 10.49 -5.17 -19.32
C LEU A 204 10.90 -5.86 -18.01
N GLU A 205 11.90 -5.28 -17.34
CA GLU A 205 12.39 -5.68 -16.02
C GLU A 205 11.57 -5.03 -14.91
N PHE A 206 10.30 -5.42 -14.80
CA PHE A 206 9.41 -5.01 -13.72
C PHE A 206 8.79 -6.23 -13.03
N SER A 207 9.08 -6.39 -11.73
CA SER A 207 8.63 -7.54 -10.95
C SER A 207 7.28 -7.35 -10.28
N GLY A 208 6.83 -6.11 -10.06
CA GLY A 208 5.62 -5.80 -9.28
C GLY A 208 5.81 -5.97 -7.77
N GLU A 209 7.05 -6.12 -7.29
CA GLU A 209 7.35 -6.14 -5.86
C GLU A 209 6.92 -4.83 -5.19
N LEU A 210 6.47 -4.91 -3.94
CA LEU A 210 5.90 -3.76 -3.25
C LEU A 210 6.91 -2.61 -3.14
N GLY A 211 6.46 -1.40 -3.47
CA GLY A 211 7.29 -0.19 -3.40
C GLY A 211 8.14 0.06 -4.65
N THR A 212 8.16 -0.86 -5.62
CA THR A 212 8.77 -0.59 -6.93
C THR A 212 7.92 0.39 -7.73
N LEU A 213 8.58 1.28 -8.46
CA LEU A 213 7.95 2.31 -9.26
C LEU A 213 8.73 2.45 -10.56
N GLN A 214 8.05 2.43 -11.71
CA GLN A 214 8.70 2.59 -13.02
C GLN A 214 7.88 3.51 -13.92
N TYR A 215 8.52 4.58 -14.39
CA TYR A 215 7.95 5.46 -15.40
C TYR A 215 7.93 4.77 -16.77
N LEU A 216 6.81 4.86 -17.49
CA LEU A 216 6.63 4.26 -18.81
C LEU A 216 6.61 5.27 -19.95
N GLY A 217 6.10 6.48 -19.72
CA GLY A 217 5.91 7.48 -20.77
C GLY A 217 4.74 8.40 -20.51
N LYS A 218 4.34 9.16 -21.53
CA LYS A 218 3.19 10.08 -21.49
C LYS A 218 2.12 9.65 -22.48
N ALA A 219 0.86 9.64 -22.03
CA ALA A 219 -0.32 9.43 -22.87
C ALA A 219 -1.51 10.19 -22.26
N ASP A 220 -2.39 10.76 -23.11
CA ASP A 220 -3.63 11.44 -22.70
C ASP A 220 -3.44 12.55 -21.64
N ASN A 221 -2.31 13.26 -21.68
CA ASN A 221 -1.88 14.27 -20.68
C ASN A 221 -1.52 13.71 -19.29
N TYR A 222 -1.33 12.40 -19.18
CA TYR A 222 -0.84 11.73 -17.98
C TYR A 222 0.57 11.18 -18.18
N GLU A 223 1.34 11.23 -17.10
CA GLU A 223 2.56 10.45 -16.92
C GLU A 223 2.20 9.08 -16.37
N LEU A 224 2.52 8.03 -17.13
CA LEU A 224 2.16 6.65 -16.81
C LEU A 224 3.27 6.01 -15.97
N TYR A 225 2.86 5.41 -14.86
CA TYR A 225 3.76 4.67 -13.97
C TYR A 225 3.21 3.28 -13.67
N LEU A 226 4.10 2.30 -13.65
CA LEU A 226 3.87 1.00 -13.03
C LEU A 226 4.18 1.11 -11.55
N VAL A 227 3.24 0.68 -10.71
CA VAL A 227 3.36 0.71 -9.25
C VAL A 227 3.28 -0.71 -8.72
N GLY A 228 4.38 -1.20 -8.16
CA GLY A 228 4.46 -2.53 -7.59
C GLY A 228 3.69 -2.62 -6.28
N ALA A 229 2.74 -3.53 -6.24
CA ALA A 229 1.76 -3.66 -5.16
C ALA A 229 1.88 -4.98 -4.38
N GLY A 230 2.89 -5.79 -4.73
CA GLY A 230 3.18 -7.03 -4.02
C GLY A 230 2.02 -8.02 -4.07
N ARG A 231 1.73 -8.63 -2.92
CA ARG A 231 0.69 -9.67 -2.77
C ARG A 231 -0.71 -9.12 -2.47
N GLU A 232 -0.81 -7.84 -2.14
CA GLU A 232 -2.04 -7.21 -1.64
C GLU A 232 -2.48 -6.02 -2.53
N PRO A 233 -2.65 -6.22 -3.85
CA PRO A 233 -2.82 -5.10 -4.80
C PRO A 233 -4.09 -4.28 -4.55
N GLU A 234 -5.20 -4.91 -4.17
CA GLU A 234 -6.44 -4.19 -3.84
C GLU A 234 -6.26 -3.30 -2.59
N ILE A 235 -5.57 -3.82 -1.57
CA ILE A 235 -5.28 -3.09 -0.33
C ILE A 235 -4.37 -1.91 -0.65
N MET A 236 -3.33 -2.11 -1.48
CA MET A 236 -2.43 -1.03 -1.88
C MET A 236 -3.13 0.02 -2.76
N ALA A 237 -3.99 -0.38 -3.68
CA ALA A 237 -4.82 0.55 -4.46
C ALA A 237 -5.72 1.39 -3.55
N ARG A 238 -6.35 0.78 -2.54
CA ARG A 238 -7.14 1.51 -1.54
C ARG A 238 -6.27 2.44 -0.70
N THR A 239 -5.11 1.98 -0.23
CA THR A 239 -4.15 2.80 0.51
C THR A 239 -3.75 4.03 -0.30
N LEU A 240 -3.51 3.90 -1.61
CA LEU A 240 -3.17 5.05 -2.47
C LEU A 240 -4.31 6.07 -2.57
N ARG A 241 -5.56 5.62 -2.69
CA ARG A 241 -6.72 6.53 -2.71
C ARG A 241 -6.88 7.28 -1.39
N GLU A 242 -6.61 6.61 -0.27
CA GLU A 242 -6.63 7.21 1.07
C GLU A 242 -5.47 8.19 1.25
N THR A 243 -4.26 7.85 0.81
CA THR A 243 -3.10 8.75 0.79
C THR A 243 -3.37 9.96 -0.09
N ARG A 244 -3.93 9.79 -1.30
CA ARG A 244 -4.33 10.89 -2.19
C ARG A 244 -5.26 11.87 -1.47
N THR A 245 -6.26 11.34 -0.78
CA THR A 245 -7.23 12.12 0.00
C THR A 245 -6.56 12.83 1.18
N LEU A 246 -5.72 12.12 1.93
CA LEU A 246 -4.99 12.65 3.08
C LEU A 246 -4.07 13.82 2.69
N MET A 247 -3.41 13.70 1.54
CA MET A 247 -2.51 14.70 0.99
C MET A 247 -3.21 15.78 0.18
N LYS A 248 -4.55 15.72 0.06
CA LYS A 248 -5.37 16.66 -0.73
C LYS A 248 -4.92 16.77 -2.19
N ILE A 249 -4.39 15.67 -2.74
CA ILE A 249 -4.03 15.58 -4.15
C ILE A 249 -5.34 15.49 -4.95
N PRO A 250 -5.60 16.39 -5.92
CA PRO A 250 -6.80 16.34 -6.74
C PRO A 250 -6.91 15.01 -7.48
N GLN A 251 -8.13 14.50 -7.62
CA GLN A 251 -8.37 13.24 -8.32
C GLN A 251 -7.87 13.27 -9.78
N LEU A 252 -8.03 14.43 -10.45
CA LEU A 252 -7.51 14.67 -11.80
C LEU A 252 -5.98 14.61 -11.90
N SER A 253 -5.26 14.88 -10.81
CA SER A 253 -3.80 14.84 -10.76
C SER A 253 -3.25 13.44 -10.50
N LEU A 254 -4.04 12.52 -9.94
CA LEU A 254 -3.64 11.15 -9.67
C LEU A 254 -4.78 10.17 -9.93
N CYS A 255 -4.71 9.47 -11.06
CA CYS A 255 -5.64 8.42 -11.44
C CYS A 255 -5.01 7.05 -11.13
N ILE A 256 -5.81 6.12 -10.57
CA ILE A 256 -5.33 4.82 -10.11
C ILE A 256 -6.08 3.73 -10.87
N VAL A 257 -5.36 3.02 -11.74
CA VAL A 257 -5.88 1.89 -12.51
C VAL A 257 -5.50 0.60 -11.80
N TYR A 258 -6.51 -0.19 -11.44
CA TYR A 258 -6.33 -1.51 -10.85
C TYR A 258 -7.22 -2.53 -11.54
N LEU A 259 -6.60 -3.63 -12.00
CA LEU A 259 -7.33 -4.72 -12.63
C LEU A 259 -8.11 -5.51 -11.56
N GLN A 260 -9.45 -5.39 -11.56
CA GLN A 260 -10.29 -6.07 -10.57
C GLN A 260 -10.34 -7.60 -10.73
N GLN A 261 -9.91 -8.15 -11.88
CA GLN A 261 -9.96 -9.58 -12.13
C GLN A 261 -8.64 -10.27 -11.72
N PRO A 262 -8.68 -11.32 -10.88
CA PRO A 262 -7.48 -12.03 -10.49
C PRO A 262 -6.87 -12.75 -11.69
N THR A 263 -5.57 -12.58 -11.87
CA THR A 263 -4.80 -13.32 -12.87
C THR A 263 -4.69 -14.79 -12.54
N SER A 264 -4.72 -15.62 -13.60
CA SER A 264 -4.63 -17.08 -13.46
C SER A 264 -3.36 -17.46 -12.70
N LEU A 265 -3.48 -18.45 -11.80
CA LEU A 265 -2.35 -18.94 -11.00
C LEU A 265 -1.18 -19.42 -11.88
N LEU A 266 -1.50 -19.91 -13.08
CA LEU A 266 -0.54 -20.39 -14.07
C LEU A 266 0.34 -19.24 -14.61
N LEU A 267 -0.24 -18.10 -14.97
CA LEU A 267 0.52 -16.91 -15.42
C LEU A 267 1.43 -16.37 -14.32
N LYS A 268 0.92 -16.29 -13.09
CA LYS A 268 1.72 -15.89 -11.92
C LYS A 268 2.88 -16.85 -11.65
N GLY A 269 2.63 -18.15 -11.78
CA GLY A 269 3.64 -19.19 -11.64
C GLY A 269 4.78 -19.04 -12.64
N ILE A 270 4.46 -18.82 -13.92
CA ILE A 270 5.45 -18.61 -14.99
C ILE A 270 6.25 -17.32 -14.75
N GLY A 271 5.58 -16.22 -14.41
CA GLY A 271 6.24 -14.95 -14.09
C GLY A 271 7.23 -15.08 -12.94
N LYS A 272 6.85 -15.82 -11.88
CA LYS A 272 7.75 -16.12 -10.75
C LYS A 272 8.93 -16.99 -11.17
N LEU A 273 8.69 -18.03 -11.97
CA LEU A 273 9.73 -18.93 -12.45
C LEU A 273 10.77 -18.20 -13.33
N ARG A 274 10.31 -17.26 -14.16
CA ARG A 274 11.18 -16.42 -14.98
C ARG A 274 12.07 -15.50 -14.16
N ASN A 275 11.52 -14.87 -13.12
CA ASN A 275 12.32 -14.05 -12.21
C ASN A 275 13.38 -14.87 -11.45
N PHE A 276 13.12 -16.16 -11.21
CA PHE A 276 14.07 -17.07 -10.56
C PHE A 276 15.15 -17.62 -11.50
N LEU A 277 14.80 -17.95 -12.75
CA LEU A 277 15.68 -18.67 -13.69
C LEU A 277 16.55 -17.79 -14.60
N SER A 278 16.64 -16.48 -14.34
CA SER A 278 17.26 -15.48 -15.23
C SER A 278 16.56 -15.36 -16.59
N SER A 279 16.45 -14.13 -17.10
CA SER A 279 15.58 -13.72 -18.24
C SER A 279 15.89 -14.38 -19.60
N LYS A 280 16.87 -15.29 -19.68
CA LYS A 280 17.42 -15.83 -20.93
C LYS A 280 16.83 -17.17 -21.37
N SER A 281 15.86 -17.72 -20.65
CA SER A 281 15.13 -18.92 -21.07
C SER A 281 14.18 -18.58 -22.23
N GLY A 282 14.63 -18.80 -23.47
CA GLY A 282 13.83 -18.57 -24.68
C GLY A 282 12.50 -19.34 -24.68
N VAL A 283 12.45 -20.51 -24.04
CA VAL A 283 11.25 -21.35 -23.92
C VAL A 283 10.22 -20.72 -22.96
N LEU A 284 10.65 -20.23 -21.79
CA LEU A 284 9.74 -19.58 -20.84
C LEU A 284 9.17 -18.28 -21.43
N CYS A 285 10.00 -17.51 -22.12
CA CYS A 285 9.58 -16.30 -22.81
C CYS A 285 8.54 -16.63 -23.90
N TRP A 286 8.76 -17.67 -24.70
CA TRP A 286 7.81 -18.11 -25.72
C TRP A 286 6.47 -18.57 -25.13
N LEU A 287 6.50 -19.39 -24.06
CA LEU A 287 5.29 -19.86 -23.37
C LEU A 287 4.49 -18.70 -22.76
N GLU A 288 5.18 -17.73 -22.14
CA GLU A 288 4.56 -16.55 -21.57
C GLU A 288 3.88 -15.70 -22.64
N LYS A 289 4.53 -15.46 -23.79
CA LYS A 289 3.92 -14.75 -24.93
C LYS A 289 2.68 -15.48 -25.44
N LEU A 290 2.74 -16.81 -25.58
CA LEU A 290 1.62 -17.62 -26.04
C LEU A 290 0.40 -17.46 -25.11
N LEU A 291 0.61 -17.49 -23.80
CA LEU A 291 -0.45 -17.33 -22.82
C LEU A 291 -1.00 -15.90 -22.79
N LEU A 292 -0.12 -14.89 -22.82
CA LEU A 292 -0.51 -13.49 -22.83
C LEU A 292 -1.32 -13.11 -24.08
N ARG A 293 -1.03 -13.73 -25.22
CA ARG A 293 -1.73 -13.49 -26.49
C ARG A 293 -3.25 -13.65 -26.35
N GLY A 294 -3.70 -14.63 -25.57
CA GLY A 294 -5.13 -14.86 -25.31
C GLY A 294 -5.84 -13.73 -24.55
N PHE A 295 -5.09 -12.83 -23.92
CA PHE A 295 -5.63 -11.70 -23.16
C PHE A 295 -5.51 -10.35 -23.88
N VAL A 296 -4.77 -10.27 -24.99
CA VAL A 296 -4.46 -9.00 -25.68
C VAL A 296 -5.73 -8.26 -26.10
N GLU A 297 -6.63 -8.92 -26.81
CA GLU A 297 -7.85 -8.29 -27.33
C GLU A 297 -8.73 -7.73 -26.20
N LYS A 298 -8.96 -8.53 -25.16
CA LYS A 298 -9.70 -8.07 -23.98
C LYS A 298 -9.02 -6.89 -23.28
N ARG A 299 -7.69 -6.91 -23.15
CA ARG A 299 -6.94 -5.79 -22.56
C ARG A 299 -6.95 -4.55 -23.45
N ARG A 300 -7.03 -4.70 -24.77
CA ARG A 300 -7.13 -3.58 -25.72
C ARG A 300 -8.46 -2.85 -25.54
N GLN A 301 -9.56 -3.61 -25.39
CA GLN A 301 -10.88 -3.06 -25.07
C GLN A 301 -10.89 -2.34 -23.71
N GLU A 302 -10.28 -2.94 -22.67
CA GLU A 302 -10.19 -2.30 -21.36
C GLU A 302 -9.33 -1.03 -21.37
N ALA A 303 -8.20 -1.02 -22.09
CA ALA A 303 -7.38 0.18 -22.25
C ALA A 303 -8.15 1.30 -22.96
N TYR A 304 -8.94 0.97 -23.98
CA TYR A 304 -9.81 1.92 -24.65
C TYR A 304 -10.88 2.51 -23.72
N VAL A 305 -11.52 1.67 -22.88
CA VAL A 305 -12.48 2.13 -21.88
C VAL A 305 -11.82 3.08 -20.87
N ILE A 306 -10.65 2.71 -20.33
CA ILE A 306 -9.90 3.57 -19.39
C ILE A 306 -9.57 4.91 -20.03
N LYS A 307 -9.04 4.91 -21.26
CA LYS A 307 -8.75 6.12 -22.02
C LYS A 307 -9.99 7.00 -22.18
N THR A 308 -11.12 6.40 -22.55
CA THR A 308 -12.39 7.12 -22.72
C THR A 308 -12.86 7.73 -21.40
N SER A 309 -12.83 6.95 -20.31
CA SER A 309 -13.18 7.43 -18.97
C SER A 309 -12.30 8.59 -18.50
N LEU A 310 -10.98 8.55 -18.75
CA LEU A 310 -10.09 9.66 -18.43
C LEU A 310 -10.42 10.92 -19.23
N LEU A 311 -10.74 10.79 -20.52
CA LEU A 311 -11.12 11.91 -21.39
C LEU A 311 -12.48 12.52 -20.97
N GLU A 312 -13.40 11.68 -20.51
CA GLU A 312 -14.71 12.09 -20.00
C GLU A 312 -14.66 12.62 -18.56
N GLY A 313 -13.49 12.56 -17.90
CA GLY A 313 -13.33 12.96 -16.50
C GLY A 313 -14.01 12.02 -15.49
N ILE A 314 -14.32 10.79 -15.92
CA ILE A 314 -14.80 9.71 -15.06
C ILE A 314 -13.56 9.05 -14.44
N LEU A 315 -13.27 9.43 -13.19
CA LEU A 315 -12.07 9.01 -12.48
C LEU A 315 -12.43 8.05 -11.34
N ASP A 316 -11.68 6.93 -11.26
CA ASP A 316 -11.82 5.80 -10.31
C ASP A 316 -13.14 5.00 -10.35
#